data_AF-A0A853B1J6-F1
#
_entry.id   AF-A0A853B1J6-F1
#
_cell.length_a   1.000
_cell.length_b   1.000
_cell.length_c   1.000
_cell.angle_alpha   90.00
_cell.angle_beta   90.00
_cell.angle_gamma   90.00
#
_symmetry.space_group_name_H-M   'P 1'
#
loop_
_entity.id
_entity.type
_entity.pdbx_description
1 polymer ?
#
loop_
_entity_poly.entity_id
_entity_poly.type
_entity_poly.pdbx_seq_one_letter_code
_entity_poly.pdbx_strand_id
1 'polypeptide(L)'
;MPLPSLGRRNPTRTNLKPVNPGKHRNSPDKEAQSAVEDHELTSYLAALAPETGPESTGTGKRFGEAQVYQLRMNLVASSQLKDVAEARGTSPQALAREWVLERLAWEAQAASQERRQFADHTGVADTDQHHFDQNWDRPRAARH
;
A
#
# COMPACT_ATOMS: atom_id res chain seq x y z
N MET A 1 6.94 -45.11 -21.39
CA MET A 1 5.65 -44.61 -21.89
C MET A 1 5.77 -43.09 -22.12
N PRO A 2 5.77 -42.60 -23.38
CA PRO A 2 5.85 -41.17 -23.70
C PRO A 2 4.46 -40.47 -23.68
N LEU A 3 4.44 -39.16 -23.36
CA LEU A 3 3.25 -38.31 -23.21
C LEU A 3 2.68 -37.83 -24.58
N PRO A 4 1.36 -37.66 -24.74
CA PRO A 4 0.74 -37.19 -25.99
C PRO A 4 0.88 -35.67 -26.19
N SER A 5 1.33 -35.27 -27.38
CA SER A 5 1.41 -33.89 -27.87
C SER A 5 0.02 -33.34 -28.23
N LEU A 6 -0.46 -32.33 -27.51
CA LEU A 6 -1.66 -31.58 -27.89
C LEU A 6 -1.28 -30.45 -28.84
N GLY A 7 -1.40 -30.73 -30.13
CA GLY A 7 -1.46 -29.70 -31.16
C GLY A 7 -2.76 -28.92 -31.07
N ARG A 8 -2.67 -27.59 -31.05
CA ARG A 8 -3.80 -26.70 -31.37
C ARG A 8 -3.38 -25.75 -32.48
N ARG A 9 -3.75 -26.12 -33.71
CA ARG A 9 -3.73 -25.28 -34.90
C ARG A 9 -4.87 -24.26 -34.77
N ASN A 10 -4.57 -22.97 -34.87
CA ASN A 10 -5.57 -21.90 -35.01
C ASN A 10 -5.42 -21.26 -36.39
N PRO A 11 -6.35 -21.48 -37.35
CA PRO A 11 -6.37 -20.78 -38.62
C PRO A 11 -7.56 -19.82 -38.69
N THR A 12 -7.32 -18.52 -38.61
CA THR A 12 -8.28 -17.52 -39.10
C THR A 12 -7.53 -16.42 -39.83
N ARG A 13 -7.44 -16.62 -41.14
CA ARG A 13 -7.17 -15.58 -42.14
C ARG A 13 -8.34 -14.59 -42.12
N THR A 14 -8.17 -13.43 -41.48
CA THR A 14 -9.02 -12.28 -41.77
C THR A 14 -8.49 -11.61 -43.03
N ASN A 15 -9.09 -11.97 -44.17
CA ASN A 15 -8.88 -11.33 -45.46
C ASN A 15 -9.65 -9.99 -45.45
N LEU A 16 -9.09 -8.98 -44.79
CA LEU A 16 -9.64 -7.63 -44.83
C LEU A 16 -9.10 -6.94 -46.07
N LYS A 17 -9.96 -6.85 -47.08
CA LYS A 17 -9.78 -6.04 -48.29
C LYS A 17 -9.49 -4.59 -47.84
N PRO A 18 -8.44 -3.93 -48.32
CA PRO A 18 -8.20 -2.54 -48.00
C PRO A 18 -9.32 -1.69 -48.61
N VAL A 19 -10.18 -1.13 -47.75
CA VAL A 19 -11.12 -0.08 -48.14
C VAL A 19 -10.30 1.19 -48.33
N ASN A 20 -10.25 1.66 -49.57
CA ASN A 20 -9.69 2.95 -49.96
C ASN A 20 -10.33 4.06 -49.10
N PRO A 21 -9.59 4.82 -48.27
CA PRO A 21 -10.16 6.01 -47.67
C PRO A 21 -10.37 7.03 -48.80
N GLY A 22 -11.64 7.24 -49.12
CA GLY A 22 -12.09 8.25 -50.06
C GLY A 22 -11.43 9.59 -49.76
N LYS A 23 -10.99 10.22 -50.83
CA LYS A 23 -10.41 11.55 -50.93
C LYS A 23 -11.35 12.59 -50.31
N HIS A 24 -11.21 12.85 -49.01
CA HIS A 24 -11.79 14.04 -48.39
C HIS A 24 -11.09 15.24 -49.03
N ARG A 25 -11.81 15.98 -49.86
CA ARG A 25 -11.40 17.31 -50.31
C ARG A 25 -11.44 18.18 -49.07
N ASN A 26 -10.29 18.39 -48.43
CA ASN A 26 -10.10 19.56 -47.57
C ASN A 26 -10.23 20.78 -48.48
N SER A 27 -11.33 21.49 -48.34
CA SER A 27 -11.46 22.87 -48.80
C SER A 27 -10.67 23.72 -47.80
N PRO A 28 -9.55 24.37 -48.17
CA PRO A 28 -8.74 25.16 -47.23
C PRO A 28 -9.34 26.53 -46.90
N ASP A 29 -10.59 26.80 -47.28
CA ASP A 29 -11.19 28.14 -47.20
C ASP A 29 -12.07 28.37 -45.97
N LYS A 30 -11.98 27.51 -44.94
CA LYS A 30 -12.71 27.73 -43.67
C LYS A 30 -11.87 27.48 -42.42
N GLU A 31 -10.55 27.59 -42.51
CA GLU A 31 -9.62 27.44 -41.37
C GLU A 31 -9.00 28.78 -40.92
N ALA A 32 -9.33 29.89 -41.59
CA ALA A 32 -8.68 31.19 -41.36
C ALA A 32 -9.57 32.25 -40.65
N GLN A 33 -10.70 31.86 -40.08
CA GLN A 33 -11.52 32.75 -39.24
C GLN A 33 -11.85 32.03 -37.94
N SER A 34 -11.36 32.58 -36.84
CA SER A 34 -11.43 32.10 -35.45
C SER A 34 -10.48 30.97 -35.05
N ALA A 35 -9.17 31.18 -35.22
CA ALA A 35 -8.17 30.64 -34.30
C ALA A 35 -8.09 31.52 -33.03
N VAL A 36 -9.24 31.91 -32.48
CA VAL A 36 -9.30 32.26 -31.06
C VAL A 36 -9.34 30.90 -30.39
N GLU A 37 -8.19 30.46 -29.86
CA GLU A 37 -8.12 29.24 -29.08
C GLU A 37 -9.24 29.29 -28.06
N ASP A 38 -10.24 28.42 -28.22
CA ASP A 38 -11.44 28.41 -27.41
C ASP A 38 -11.02 27.92 -26.02
N HIS A 39 -10.48 28.83 -25.21
CA HIS A 39 -9.71 28.51 -24.00
C HIS A 39 -10.53 27.69 -23.00
N GLU A 40 -11.85 27.91 -22.96
CA GLU A 40 -12.75 27.08 -22.16
C GLU A 40 -12.77 25.64 -22.68
N LEU A 41 -12.94 25.46 -23.99
CA LEU A 41 -12.94 24.16 -24.65
C LEU A 41 -11.60 23.44 -24.50
N THR A 42 -10.48 24.15 -24.64
CA THR A 42 -9.13 23.64 -24.39
C THR A 42 -8.93 23.23 -22.93
N SER A 43 -9.48 24.00 -21.97
CA SER A 43 -9.44 23.70 -20.54
C SER A 43 -10.30 22.48 -20.19
N TYR A 44 -11.51 22.36 -20.74
CA TYR A 44 -12.37 21.18 -20.58
C TYR A 44 -11.73 19.93 -21.18
N LEU A 45 -11.09 20.05 -22.35
CA LEU A 45 -10.35 18.95 -22.96
C LEU A 45 -9.08 18.59 -22.18
N ALA A 46 -8.40 19.56 -21.56
CA ALA A 46 -7.26 19.29 -20.69
C ALA A 46 -7.68 18.61 -19.36
N ALA A 47 -8.83 18.97 -18.80
CA ALA A 47 -9.38 18.36 -17.59
C ALA A 47 -9.91 16.94 -17.83
N LEU A 48 -10.42 16.66 -19.04
CA LEU A 48 -10.90 15.34 -19.44
C LEU A 48 -9.82 14.48 -20.12
N ALA A 49 -8.73 15.11 -20.59
CA ALA A 49 -7.57 14.38 -21.08
C ALA A 49 -7.06 13.50 -19.92
N PRO A 50 -7.02 12.18 -20.09
CA PRO A 50 -6.38 11.33 -19.10
C PRO A 50 -4.95 11.85 -18.96
N GLU A 51 -4.52 12.15 -17.72
CA GLU A 51 -3.16 12.57 -17.40
C GLU A 51 -2.20 11.73 -18.24
N THR A 52 -1.62 12.30 -19.30
CA THR A 52 -0.74 11.58 -20.23
C THR A 52 0.63 11.38 -19.61
N GLY A 53 0.67 11.04 -18.32
CA GLY A 53 1.75 10.28 -17.74
C GLY A 53 1.66 8.86 -18.31
N PRO A 54 2.79 8.24 -18.67
CA PRO A 54 2.78 6.83 -19.00
C PRO A 54 2.46 6.05 -17.71
N GLU A 55 1.18 5.85 -17.43
CA GLU A 55 0.71 4.76 -16.55
C GLU A 55 0.93 3.43 -17.27
N SER A 56 2.21 3.17 -17.56
CA SER A 56 2.69 1.87 -17.94
C SER A 56 2.79 1.05 -16.66
N THR A 57 1.79 0.21 -16.44
CA THR A 57 1.88 -0.97 -15.56
C THR A 57 2.87 -2.02 -16.12
N GLY A 58 3.63 -1.66 -17.17
CA GLY A 58 4.78 -2.41 -17.67
C GLY A 58 5.96 -2.31 -16.71
N THR A 59 6.08 -3.32 -15.85
CA THR A 59 7.33 -3.89 -15.33
C THR A 59 8.55 -2.95 -15.32
N GLY A 60 8.70 -2.13 -14.27
CA GLY A 60 10.01 -1.55 -13.95
C GLY A 60 9.99 -0.21 -13.24
N LYS A 61 10.20 -0.24 -11.91
CA LYS A 61 10.75 0.86 -11.08
C LYS A 61 9.87 2.06 -10.70
N ARG A 62 8.53 2.04 -10.86
CA ARG A 62 7.66 3.15 -10.41
C ARG A 62 6.91 2.92 -9.11
N PHE A 63 6.69 1.66 -8.72
CA PHE A 63 6.26 1.33 -7.36
C PHE A 63 7.55 1.19 -6.54
N GLY A 64 7.82 2.14 -5.64
CA GLY A 64 8.98 2.10 -4.75
C GLY A 64 9.17 0.69 -4.20
N GLU A 65 10.40 0.18 -4.21
CA GLU A 65 10.82 -1.22 -4.00
C GLU A 65 9.82 -2.11 -3.23
N ALA A 66 8.72 -2.49 -3.88
CA ALA A 66 7.65 -3.24 -3.24
C ALA A 66 8.10 -4.69 -3.20
N GLN A 67 8.75 -5.07 -2.11
CA GLN A 67 9.26 -6.42 -1.97
C GLN A 67 8.09 -7.39 -1.75
N VAL A 68 8.00 -8.39 -2.63
CA VAL A 68 7.02 -9.47 -2.50
C VAL A 68 7.64 -10.59 -1.66
N TYR A 69 7.05 -10.84 -0.50
CA TYR A 69 7.45 -11.93 0.39
C TYR A 69 6.47 -13.10 0.23
N GLN A 70 7.01 -14.31 0.01
CA GLN A 70 6.22 -15.54 0.02
C GLN A 70 6.18 -16.14 1.42
N LEU A 71 4.99 -16.26 1.99
CA LEU A 71 4.79 -16.90 3.29
C LEU A 71 4.52 -18.40 3.10
N ARG A 72 5.39 -19.25 3.66
CA ARG A 72 5.19 -20.70 3.74
C ARG A 72 4.76 -21.07 5.15
N MET A 73 3.67 -21.82 5.26
CA MET A 73 3.08 -22.24 6.54
C MET A 73 2.98 -23.76 6.59
N ASN A 74 2.95 -24.31 7.80
CA ASN A 74 2.62 -25.73 7.97
C ASN A 74 1.13 -25.98 7.68
N LEU A 75 0.75 -27.25 7.48
CA LEU A 75 -0.61 -27.61 7.11
C LEU A 75 -1.65 -27.16 8.14
N VAL A 76 -1.36 -27.36 9.43
CA VAL A 76 -2.27 -27.05 10.54
C VAL A 76 -2.54 -25.54 10.65
N ALA A 77 -1.50 -24.72 10.58
CA ALA A 77 -1.64 -23.26 10.61
C ALA A 77 -2.36 -22.76 9.36
N SER A 78 -2.14 -23.40 8.21
CA SER A 78 -2.86 -23.04 6.97
C SER A 78 -4.36 -23.35 7.05
N SER A 79 -4.78 -24.43 7.72
CA SER A 79 -6.20 -24.72 7.92
C SER A 79 -6.82 -23.75 8.92
N GLN A 80 -6.15 -23.51 10.05
CA GLN A 80 -6.62 -22.55 11.06
C GLN A 80 -6.79 -21.13 10.48
N LEU A 81 -5.84 -20.68 9.66
CA LEU A 81 -5.94 -19.37 9.00
C LEU A 81 -7.16 -19.30 8.07
N LYS A 82 -7.46 -20.38 7.35
CA LYS A 82 -8.65 -20.44 6.48
C LYS A 82 -9.93 -20.37 7.28
N ASP A 83 -10.04 -21.14 8.36
CA ASP A 83 -11.22 -21.16 9.21
C ASP A 83 -11.50 -19.78 9.83
N VAL A 84 -10.44 -19.10 10.31
CA VAL A 84 -10.56 -17.75 10.87
C VAL A 84 -10.91 -16.72 9.79
N ALA A 85 -10.33 -16.84 8.59
CA ALA A 85 -10.64 -15.94 7.48
C ALA A 85 -12.09 -16.10 7.02
N GLU A 86 -12.58 -17.33 6.93
CA GLU A 86 -13.98 -17.63 6.59
C GLU A 86 -14.94 -17.05 7.63
N ALA A 87 -14.66 -17.25 8.93
CA ALA A 87 -15.46 -16.67 10.01
C ALA A 87 -15.51 -15.14 9.98
N ARG A 88 -14.45 -14.48 9.46
CA ARG A 88 -14.36 -13.02 9.33
C ARG A 88 -14.83 -12.51 7.96
N GLY A 89 -15.19 -13.39 7.03
CA GLY A 89 -15.57 -13.03 5.67
C GLY A 89 -14.43 -12.42 4.83
N THR A 90 -13.18 -12.76 5.14
CA THR A 90 -11.99 -12.25 4.44
C THR A 90 -11.23 -13.35 3.72
N SER A 91 -10.32 -12.98 2.81
CA SER A 91 -9.44 -13.96 2.19
C SER A 91 -8.29 -14.35 3.14
N PRO A 92 -7.85 -15.62 3.16
CA PRO A 92 -6.74 -16.05 4.03
C PRO A 92 -5.45 -15.23 3.79
N GLN A 93 -5.19 -14.82 2.55
CA GLN A 93 -4.03 -14.00 2.21
C GLN A 93 -4.16 -12.56 2.75
N ALA A 94 -5.35 -11.96 2.68
CA ALA A 94 -5.58 -10.62 3.24
C ALA A 94 -5.43 -10.64 4.76
N LEU A 95 -6.00 -11.65 5.43
CA LEU A 95 -5.90 -11.80 6.88
C LEU A 95 -4.45 -11.99 7.34
N ALA A 96 -3.67 -12.83 6.64
CA ALA A 96 -2.25 -13.00 6.95
C ALA A 96 -1.47 -11.68 6.82
N ARG A 97 -1.74 -10.90 5.76
CA ARG A 97 -1.12 -9.58 5.58
C ARG A 97 -1.48 -8.64 6.72
N GLU A 98 -2.75 -8.58 7.10
CA GLU A 98 -3.24 -7.73 8.19
C GLU A 98 -2.52 -8.05 9.50
N TRP A 99 -2.47 -9.32 9.89
CA TRP A 99 -1.78 -9.73 11.13
C TRP A 99 -0.29 -9.46 11.13
N VAL A 100 0.39 -9.62 9.99
CA VAL A 100 1.81 -9.26 9.87
C VAL A 100 1.99 -7.75 10.09
N LEU A 101 1.15 -6.92 9.48
CA LEU A 101 1.22 -5.46 9.66
C LEU A 101 0.88 -5.05 11.10
N GLU A 102 -0.12 -5.67 11.71
CA GLU A 102 -0.49 -5.44 13.10
C GLU A 102 0.67 -5.79 14.05
N ARG A 103 1.30 -6.97 13.85
CA ARG A 103 2.43 -7.39 14.67
C ARG A 103 3.64 -6.46 14.51
N LEU A 104 3.92 -6.02 13.29
CA LEU A 104 5.01 -5.07 13.02
C LEU A 104 4.75 -3.72 13.67
N ALA A 105 3.50 -3.24 13.67
CA ALA A 105 3.13 -2.05 14.40
C ALA A 105 3.41 -2.23 15.90
N TRP A 106 2.92 -3.31 16.52
CA TRP A 106 3.16 -3.55 17.95
C TRP A 106 4.65 -3.57 18.30
N GLU A 107 5.48 -4.18 17.46
CA GLU A 107 6.94 -4.21 17.64
C GLU A 107 7.55 -2.80 17.55
N ALA A 108 7.13 -1.99 16.57
CA ALA A 108 7.60 -0.62 16.42
C ALA A 108 7.20 0.28 17.61
N GLN A 109 5.97 0.10 18.10
CA GLN A 109 5.50 0.79 19.32
C GLN A 109 6.35 0.39 20.52
N ALA A 110 6.60 -0.90 20.75
CA ALA A 110 7.41 -1.38 21.87
C ALA A 110 8.83 -0.80 21.84
N ALA A 111 9.52 -0.88 20.69
CA ALA A 111 10.86 -0.33 20.53
C ALA A 111 10.92 1.20 20.75
N SER A 112 9.86 1.92 20.38
CA SER A 112 9.77 3.37 20.63
C SER A 112 9.60 3.70 22.12
N GLN A 113 8.86 2.87 22.87
CA GLN A 113 8.68 3.04 24.31
C GLN A 113 9.98 2.76 25.05
N GLU A 114 10.69 1.69 24.71
CA GLU A 114 12.02 1.42 25.25
C GLU A 114 12.95 2.61 25.03
N ARG A 115 13.01 3.16 23.81
CA ARG A 115 13.86 4.32 23.52
C ARG A 115 13.49 5.59 24.30
N ARG A 116 12.20 5.80 24.60
CA ARG A 116 11.77 6.91 25.46
C ARG A 116 12.19 6.68 26.90
N GLN A 117 12.00 5.46 27.43
CA GLN A 117 12.50 5.08 28.74
C GLN A 117 14.02 5.34 28.80
N PHE A 118 14.81 4.71 27.90
CA PHE A 118 16.05 5.24 27.28
C PHE A 118 16.49 6.67 27.64
N ALA A 119 15.82 7.61 26.97
CA ALA A 119 16.11 9.03 27.01
C ALA A 119 15.74 9.65 28.36
N ASP A 120 14.65 9.20 29.00
CA ASP A 120 14.18 9.75 30.27
C ASP A 120 15.18 9.48 31.40
N HIS A 121 15.84 8.31 31.42
CA HIS A 121 16.88 8.02 32.43
C HIS A 121 18.28 8.54 32.08
N THR A 122 18.53 9.01 30.85
CA THR A 122 19.83 9.60 30.47
C THR A 122 19.80 11.14 30.43
N GLY A 123 18.61 11.75 30.41
CA GLY A 123 18.42 13.18 30.12
C GLY A 123 18.19 14.10 31.33
N VAL A 124 17.31 13.77 32.28
CA VAL A 124 16.99 14.70 33.39
C VAL A 124 16.54 13.94 34.64
N ALA A 125 17.36 14.07 35.68
CA ALA A 125 17.01 14.04 37.10
C ALA A 125 16.06 12.92 37.56
N ASP A 126 16.67 11.79 37.90
CA ASP A 126 16.22 10.92 38.98
C ASP A 126 16.26 11.71 40.31
N THR A 127 15.38 12.72 40.43
CA THR A 127 15.03 13.31 41.71
C THR A 127 13.84 12.51 42.20
N ASP A 128 14.14 11.32 42.69
CA ASP A 128 13.30 10.64 43.66
C ASP A 128 13.19 11.62 44.85
N GLN A 129 12.16 12.45 44.85
CA GLN A 129 11.83 13.31 46.00
C GLN A 129 11.31 12.38 47.11
N HIS A 130 12.23 11.69 47.76
CA HIS A 130 11.96 11.01 49.02
C HIS A 130 11.69 12.07 50.08
N HIS A 131 10.40 12.33 50.34
CA HIS A 131 9.97 13.06 51.52
C HIS A 131 10.18 12.15 52.74
N PHE A 132 11.33 12.29 53.41
CA PHE A 132 11.54 11.69 54.72
C PHE A 132 10.67 12.42 55.74
N ASP A 133 9.63 11.75 56.24
CA ASP A 133 8.89 12.24 57.40
C ASP A 133 9.85 12.34 58.61
N GLN A 134 10.11 13.56 59.08
CA GLN A 134 11.00 13.90 60.21
C GLN A 134 10.44 13.44 61.58
N ASN A 135 9.62 12.39 61.61
CA ASN A 135 8.85 11.97 62.79
C ASN A 135 9.65 11.03 63.71
N TRP A 136 10.95 10.85 63.44
CA TRP A 136 11.81 9.90 64.15
C TRP A 136 12.12 10.29 65.60
N ASP A 137 11.93 11.57 65.97
CA ASP A 137 12.28 12.10 67.30
C ASP A 137 11.06 12.27 68.23
N ARG A 138 10.18 11.27 68.30
CA ARG A 138 9.17 11.21 69.38
C ARG A 138 9.66 10.30 70.50
N PRO A 139 10.02 10.83 71.69
CA PRO A 139 10.28 9.98 72.83
C PRO A 139 8.99 9.25 73.19
N ARG A 140 9.08 7.91 73.25
CA ARG A 140 8.02 7.05 73.79
C ARG A 140 7.78 7.47 75.24
N ALA A 141 6.74 8.28 75.46
CA ALA A 141 6.26 8.55 76.80
C ALA A 141 5.84 7.23 77.44
N ALA A 142 6.61 6.80 78.43
CA ALA A 142 6.32 5.64 79.26
C ALA A 142 4.97 5.86 79.95
N ARG A 143 4.02 4.97 79.70
CA ARG A 143 2.77 4.89 80.45
C ARG A 143 3.07 4.21 81.79
N HIS A 144 2.69 4.87 82.88
CA HIS A 144 2.71 4.35 84.24
C HIS A 144 1.29 4.30 84.79
#